data_AF-A0A7S2KQA0-F1
#
_entry.id   AF-A0A7S2KQA0-F1
#
_cell.length_a   1.000
_cell.length_b   1.000
_cell.length_c   1.000
_cell.angle_alpha   90.00
_cell.angle_beta   90.00
_cell.angle_gamma   90.00
#
_symmetry.space_group_name_H-M   'P 1'
#
loop_
_entity.id
_entity.type
_entity.pdbx_description
1 polymer ?
#
loop_
_entity_poly.entity_id
_entity_poly.type
_entity_poly.pdbx_seq_one_letter_code
_entity_poly.pdbx_strand_id
1 'polypeptide(L)'
;KSRSISYDATASDLKSALEQMPYVNNVEVRREVVDDNPDGFLWFVTFTTNVGPQPSFSIDTSNLIGLNPTGLSITRDVPGELPDDYSVIFVQDPSITSLNLTDLETGKIYYVRISSMADEGKRVSLPTPPSECAPGGVPGQVKPPFMRAFDNETVL
;
A
#
# COMPACT_ATOMS: atom_id res chain seq x y z
N LYS A 1 6.70 -9.51 16.72
CA LYS A 1 6.62 -10.89 17.27
C LYS A 1 5.36 -11.54 16.73
N SER A 2 5.46 -12.76 16.20
CA SER A 2 4.32 -13.58 15.79
C SER A 2 3.72 -14.33 16.98
N ARG A 3 2.46 -14.75 16.86
CA ARG A 3 1.78 -15.64 17.80
C ARG A 3 1.65 -17.04 17.17
N SER A 4 1.78 -18.07 17.99
CA SER A 4 1.49 -19.44 17.56
C SER A 4 0.00 -19.59 17.27
N ILE A 5 -0.34 -20.31 16.21
CA ILE A 5 -1.71 -20.62 15.80
C ILE A 5 -1.89 -22.14 15.78
N SER A 6 -3.12 -22.62 15.99
CA SER A 6 -3.43 -24.04 15.79
C SER A 6 -3.32 -24.43 14.32
N TYR A 7 -3.00 -25.68 14.03
CA TYR A 7 -2.90 -26.20 12.66
C TYR A 7 -4.24 -26.17 11.91
N ASP A 8 -5.35 -26.30 12.64
CA ASP A 8 -6.74 -26.29 12.17
C ASP A 8 -7.45 -24.96 12.42
N ALA A 9 -6.70 -23.92 12.80
CA ALA A 9 -7.22 -22.58 13.06
C ALA A 9 -8.14 -22.09 11.94
N THR A 10 -9.16 -21.30 12.27
CA THR A 10 -10.10 -20.77 11.27
C THR A 10 -9.52 -19.57 10.50
N ALA A 11 -10.18 -19.18 9.40
CA ALA A 11 -9.87 -17.94 8.67
C ALA A 11 -9.83 -16.71 9.59
N SER A 12 -10.79 -16.60 10.51
CA SER A 12 -10.85 -15.53 11.50
C SER A 12 -9.72 -15.57 12.51
N ASP A 13 -9.26 -16.75 12.92
CA ASP A 13 -8.15 -16.88 13.86
C ASP A 13 -6.83 -16.44 13.22
N LEU A 14 -6.57 -16.88 11.98
CA LEU A 14 -5.37 -16.46 11.25
C LEU A 14 -5.40 -14.96 10.95
N LYS A 15 -6.55 -14.40 10.53
CA LYS A 15 -6.73 -12.95 10.39
C LYS A 15 -6.36 -12.23 11.68
N SER A 16 -6.95 -12.65 12.80
CA SER A 16 -6.72 -12.02 14.09
C SER A 16 -5.25 -12.11 14.53
N ALA A 17 -4.59 -13.24 14.28
CA ALA A 17 -3.17 -13.41 14.59
C ALA A 17 -2.28 -12.50 13.74
N LEU A 18 -2.60 -12.35 12.46
CA LEU A 18 -1.87 -11.47 11.53
C LEU A 18 -2.07 -10.00 11.87
N GLU A 19 -3.31 -9.54 12.09
CA GLU A 19 -3.61 -8.13 12.42
C GLU A 19 -3.05 -7.69 13.78
N GLN A 20 -2.70 -8.65 14.65
CA GLN A 20 -1.99 -8.37 15.91
C GLN A 20 -0.48 -8.22 15.74
N MET A 21 0.07 -8.59 14.58
CA MET A 21 1.49 -8.42 14.32
C MET A 21 1.80 -6.93 14.10
N PRO A 22 2.96 -6.46 14.60
CA PRO A 22 3.43 -5.12 14.26
C PRO A 22 3.52 -4.95 12.74
N TYR A 23 3.06 -3.79 12.24
CA TYR A 23 3.17 -3.38 10.82
C TYR A 23 2.31 -4.19 9.82
N VAL A 24 1.62 -5.22 10.30
CA VAL A 24 0.52 -5.86 9.58
C VAL A 24 -0.75 -5.13 9.99
N ASN A 25 -1.31 -4.37 9.07
CA ASN A 25 -2.55 -3.63 9.31
C ASN A 25 -3.73 -4.55 9.01
N ASN A 26 -4.76 -4.09 8.29
CA ASN A 26 -5.90 -4.94 7.96
C ASN A 26 -5.56 -5.96 6.86
N VAL A 27 -5.97 -7.20 7.08
CA VAL A 27 -5.82 -8.28 6.11
C VAL A 27 -7.14 -9.04 5.92
N GLU A 28 -7.40 -9.48 4.70
CA GLU A 28 -8.45 -10.44 4.41
C GLU A 28 -7.82 -11.84 4.34
N VAL A 29 -8.46 -12.81 4.98
CA VAL A 29 -7.98 -14.19 5.02
C VAL A 29 -9.10 -15.12 4.58
N ARG A 30 -8.79 -16.00 3.63
CA ARG A 30 -9.67 -17.08 3.18
C ARG A 30 -8.96 -18.42 3.35
N ARG A 31 -9.71 -19.42 3.83
CA ARG A 31 -9.24 -20.80 4.01
C ARG A 31 -10.03 -21.72 3.10
N GLU A 32 -9.33 -22.63 2.41
CA GLU A 32 -9.92 -23.69 1.60
C GLU A 32 -9.36 -25.05 2.04
N VAL A 33 -10.16 -26.10 1.87
CA VAL A 33 -9.75 -27.49 2.10
C VAL A 33 -9.23 -28.06 0.79
N VAL A 34 -8.16 -28.84 0.84
CA VAL A 34 -7.63 -29.52 -0.34
C VAL A 34 -8.29 -30.88 -0.47
N ASP A 35 -8.92 -31.17 -1.61
CA ASP A 35 -9.67 -32.43 -1.83
C ASP A 35 -8.80 -33.69 -1.63
N ASP A 36 -7.52 -33.61 -1.99
CA ASP A 36 -6.56 -34.72 -1.90
C ASP A 36 -5.85 -34.83 -0.52
N ASN A 37 -6.11 -33.91 0.41
CA ASN A 37 -5.54 -33.94 1.75
C ASN A 37 -6.52 -33.35 2.78
N PRO A 38 -7.34 -34.18 3.45
CA PRO A 38 -8.39 -33.70 4.36
C PRO A 38 -7.85 -32.93 5.57
N ASP A 39 -6.57 -33.10 5.91
CA ASP A 39 -5.88 -32.38 7.00
C ASP A 39 -5.08 -31.17 6.49
N GLY A 40 -5.11 -30.90 5.18
CA GLY A 40 -4.40 -29.81 4.51
C GLY A 40 -5.31 -28.62 4.19
N PHE A 41 -4.80 -27.41 4.45
CA PHE A 41 -5.51 -26.17 4.16
C PHE A 41 -4.71 -25.25 3.23
N LEU A 42 -5.42 -24.62 2.29
CA LEU A 42 -4.91 -23.50 1.51
C LEU A 42 -5.35 -22.19 2.15
N TRP A 43 -4.42 -21.27 2.30
CA TRP A 43 -4.61 -20.00 2.97
C TRP A 43 -4.29 -18.85 2.02
N PHE A 44 -5.30 -18.06 1.72
CA PHE A 44 -5.16 -16.84 0.93
C PHE A 44 -5.16 -15.65 1.89
N VAL A 45 -4.11 -14.84 1.83
CA VAL A 45 -3.96 -13.64 2.65
C VAL A 45 -3.79 -12.44 1.73
N THR A 46 -4.68 -11.47 1.85
CA THR A 46 -4.68 -10.23 1.07
C THR A 46 -4.54 -9.03 1.99
N PHE A 47 -3.53 -8.20 1.76
CA PHE A 47 -3.33 -6.97 2.51
C PHE A 47 -4.20 -5.86 1.90
N THR A 48 -5.16 -5.34 2.66
CA THR A 48 -6.12 -4.35 2.15
C THR A 48 -5.69 -2.91 2.42
N THR A 49 -4.83 -2.70 3.41
CA THR A 49 -4.38 -1.35 3.82
C THR A 49 -2.90 -1.06 3.58
N ASN A 50 -2.05 -2.09 3.46
CA ASN A 50 -0.64 -1.90 3.16
C ASN A 50 -0.47 -1.73 1.64
N VAL A 51 -0.09 -0.52 1.21
CA VAL A 51 0.01 -0.19 -0.22
C VAL A 51 1.37 -0.63 -0.78
N GLY A 52 1.33 -1.22 -1.98
CA GLY A 52 2.49 -1.75 -2.69
C GLY A 52 2.92 -3.15 -2.24
N PRO A 53 4.06 -3.65 -2.76
CA PRO A 53 4.52 -5.01 -2.51
C PRO A 53 4.82 -5.24 -1.02
N GLN A 54 4.29 -6.34 -0.47
CA GLN A 54 4.58 -6.76 0.90
C GLN A 54 5.66 -7.86 0.94
N PRO A 55 6.47 -7.94 2.00
CA PRO A 55 7.47 -9.01 2.17
C PRO A 55 6.82 -10.40 2.19
N SER A 56 7.61 -11.44 1.94
CA SER A 56 7.12 -12.82 1.98
C SER A 56 6.91 -13.29 3.41
N PHE A 57 5.95 -14.18 3.63
CA PHE A 57 5.79 -14.82 4.93
C PHE A 57 6.97 -15.75 5.23
N SER A 58 7.29 -15.85 6.51
CA SER A 58 8.12 -16.91 7.07
C SER A 58 7.28 -17.62 8.13
N ILE A 59 7.30 -18.95 8.11
CA ILE A 59 6.51 -19.79 9.01
C ILE A 59 7.47 -20.64 9.82
N ASP A 60 7.25 -20.65 11.13
CA ASP A 60 7.97 -21.54 12.05
C ASP A 60 7.15 -22.80 12.27
N THR A 61 7.62 -23.93 11.73
CA THR A 61 6.99 -25.24 11.86
C THR A 61 7.59 -26.10 12.97
N SER A 62 8.48 -25.55 13.81
CA SER A 62 9.22 -26.32 14.83
C SER A 62 8.32 -27.03 15.86
N ASN A 63 7.10 -26.52 16.06
CA ASN A 63 6.10 -27.10 16.98
C ASN A 63 5.02 -27.91 16.25
N LEU A 64 5.11 -28.06 14.93
CA LEU A 64 4.13 -28.82 14.14
C LEU A 64 4.49 -30.30 14.18
N ILE A 65 3.58 -31.12 14.70
CA ILE A 65 3.70 -32.58 14.74
C ILE A 65 2.79 -33.19 13.68
N GLY A 66 3.32 -34.10 12.85
CA GLY A 66 2.54 -34.72 11.77
C GLY A 66 3.40 -35.51 10.78
N LEU A 67 2.75 -36.13 9.79
CA LEU A 67 3.40 -37.01 8.81
C LEU A 67 4.25 -36.25 7.78
N ASN A 68 4.00 -34.96 7.54
CA ASN A 68 4.74 -34.11 6.59
C ASN A 68 4.87 -32.65 7.07
N PRO A 69 5.59 -32.36 8.17
CA PRO A 69 5.73 -30.99 8.71
C PRO A 69 6.52 -30.04 7.79
N THR A 70 7.19 -30.57 6.77
CA THR A 70 7.97 -29.84 5.76
C THR A 70 7.24 -29.59 4.44
N GLY A 71 6.01 -30.08 4.28
CA GLY A 71 5.21 -29.94 3.05
C GLY A 71 4.55 -28.57 2.84
N LEU A 72 5.00 -27.55 3.58
CA LEU A 72 4.39 -26.22 3.57
C LEU A 72 5.00 -25.38 2.45
N SER A 73 4.15 -24.92 1.51
CA SER A 73 4.56 -24.03 0.43
C SER A 73 3.97 -22.65 0.64
N ILE A 74 4.81 -21.62 0.51
CA ILE A 74 4.39 -20.22 0.52
C ILE A 74 4.63 -19.67 -0.87
N THR A 75 3.55 -19.32 -1.56
CA THR A 75 3.60 -18.64 -2.84
C THR A 75 3.04 -17.23 -2.72
N ARG A 76 3.52 -16.34 -3.58
CA ARG A 76 2.91 -15.03 -3.80
C ARG A 76 2.31 -15.04 -5.19
N ASP A 77 0.99 -15.14 -5.27
CA ASP A 77 0.29 -15.18 -6.55
C ASP A 77 0.14 -13.80 -7.18
N VAL A 78 -0.11 -12.77 -6.36
CA VAL A 78 -0.31 -11.39 -6.82
C VAL A 78 0.54 -10.42 -5.99
N PRO A 79 1.50 -9.69 -6.59
CA PRO A 79 2.17 -8.60 -5.89
C PRO A 79 1.22 -7.41 -5.73
N GLY A 80 1.29 -6.73 -4.59
CA GLY A 80 0.61 -5.45 -4.44
C GLY A 80 1.26 -4.39 -5.32
N GLU A 81 0.47 -3.62 -6.05
CA GLU A 81 0.95 -2.53 -6.90
C GLU A 81 0.70 -1.17 -6.23
N LEU A 82 1.55 -0.20 -6.54
CA LEU A 82 1.31 1.19 -6.15
C LEU A 82 0.27 1.79 -7.11
N PRO A 83 -0.65 2.65 -6.64
CA PRO A 83 -1.54 3.39 -7.54
C PRO A 83 -0.78 4.27 -8.53
N ASP A 84 -1.44 4.59 -9.65
CA ASP A 84 -0.97 5.60 -10.59
C ASP A 84 -0.79 6.95 -9.86
N ASP A 85 0.24 7.72 -10.24
CA ASP A 85 0.60 9.00 -9.62
C ASP A 85 0.95 8.96 -8.11
N TYR A 86 1.31 7.80 -7.57
CA TYR A 86 1.72 7.66 -6.17
C TYR A 86 3.24 7.83 -5.97
N SER A 87 3.65 8.82 -5.16
CA SER A 87 5.06 9.06 -4.80
C SER A 87 5.35 8.78 -3.33
N VAL A 88 6.54 8.25 -3.04
CA VAL A 88 6.99 7.93 -1.67
C VAL A 88 8.36 8.55 -1.43
N ILE A 89 8.50 9.25 -0.31
CA ILE A 89 9.79 9.78 0.16
C ILE A 89 10.12 9.09 1.48
N PHE A 90 11.31 8.51 1.56
CA PHE A 90 11.83 7.91 2.80
C PHE A 90 12.69 8.93 3.54
N VAL A 91 12.26 9.30 4.74
CA VAL A 91 13.02 10.18 5.63
C VAL A 91 13.71 9.28 6.66
N GLN A 92 15.02 9.12 6.53
CA GLN A 92 15.82 8.26 7.43
C GLN A 92 16.35 9.01 8.66
N ASP A 93 16.56 10.32 8.56
CA ASP A 93 17.02 11.14 9.69
C ASP A 93 15.83 11.46 10.62
N PRO A 94 15.83 10.98 11.88
CA PRO A 94 14.74 11.21 12.83
C PRO A 94 14.64 12.68 13.29
N SER A 95 15.62 13.52 13.01
CA SER A 95 15.64 14.94 13.37
C SER A 95 14.82 15.80 12.39
N ILE A 96 14.51 15.27 11.21
CA ILE A 96 13.75 15.97 10.18
C ILE A 96 12.26 15.94 10.56
N THR A 97 11.71 17.12 10.85
CA THR A 97 10.28 17.30 11.20
C THR A 97 9.48 18.01 10.13
N SER A 98 10.12 18.47 9.05
CA SER A 98 9.47 19.13 7.91
C SER A 98 10.12 18.72 6.58
N LEU A 99 9.30 18.62 5.53
CA LEU A 99 9.72 18.22 4.19
C LEU A 99 9.00 19.09 3.16
N ASN A 100 9.76 19.62 2.20
CA ASN A 100 9.20 20.33 1.05
C ASN A 100 9.03 19.37 -0.12
N LEU A 101 7.81 19.28 -0.64
CA LEU A 101 7.50 18.51 -1.85
C LEU A 101 7.71 19.42 -3.08
N THR A 102 8.56 18.99 -4.02
CA THR A 102 8.81 19.70 -5.28
C THR A 102 8.13 18.98 -6.45
N ASP A 103 8.14 19.61 -7.63
CA ASP A 103 7.70 19.00 -8.89
C ASP A 103 6.21 18.59 -8.91
N LEU A 104 5.37 19.31 -8.18
CA LEU A 104 3.93 19.14 -8.19
C LEU A 104 3.27 19.98 -9.30
N GLU A 105 2.24 19.43 -9.93
CA GLU A 105 1.44 20.13 -10.94
C GLU A 105 0.50 21.15 -10.29
N THR A 106 0.54 22.39 -10.79
CA THR A 106 -0.35 23.44 -10.31
C THR A 106 -1.81 23.11 -10.61
N GLY A 107 -2.68 23.29 -9.62
CA GLY A 107 -4.13 23.06 -9.77
C GLY A 107 -4.56 21.59 -9.72
N LYS A 108 -3.63 20.64 -9.59
CA LYS A 108 -3.91 19.23 -9.30
C LYS A 108 -4.01 19.03 -7.78
N ILE A 109 -5.01 18.29 -7.32
CA ILE A 109 -5.20 17.98 -5.90
C ILE A 109 -4.26 16.84 -5.51
N TYR A 110 -3.49 17.03 -4.45
CA TYR A 110 -2.64 16.01 -3.86
C TYR A 110 -3.08 15.65 -2.44
N TYR A 111 -3.09 14.36 -2.13
CA TYR A 111 -3.30 13.81 -0.78
C TYR A 111 -1.97 13.38 -0.18
N VAL A 112 -1.65 13.85 1.02
CA VAL A 112 -0.41 13.48 1.72
C VAL A 112 -0.75 12.69 2.98
N ARG A 113 -0.04 11.57 3.16
CA ARG A 113 -0.11 10.74 4.36
C ARG A 113 1.29 10.42 4.85
N ILE A 114 1.46 10.34 6.16
CA ILE A 114 2.73 10.01 6.80
C ILE A 114 2.56 8.70 7.57
N SER A 115 3.55 7.82 7.46
CA SER A 115 3.67 6.61 8.27
C SER A 115 5.07 6.50 8.81
N SER A 116 5.21 6.06 10.06
CA SER A 116 6.50 5.61 10.56
C SER A 116 6.86 4.25 9.99
N MET A 117 8.14 4.06 9.69
CA MET A 117 8.69 2.82 9.18
C MET A 117 9.81 2.37 10.10
N ALA A 118 9.83 1.07 10.41
CA ALA A 118 10.94 0.38 11.04
C ALA A 118 11.43 -0.75 10.12
N ASP A 119 12.53 -1.42 10.47
CA ASP A 119 13.06 -2.57 9.72
C ASP A 119 12.03 -3.69 9.54
N GLU A 120 11.05 -3.74 10.42
CA GLU A 120 10.00 -4.75 10.49
C GLU A 120 8.75 -4.37 9.67
N GLY A 121 8.66 -3.14 9.14
CA GLY A 121 7.58 -2.70 8.26
C GLY A 121 7.07 -1.27 8.49
N LYS A 122 5.99 -0.91 7.75
CA LYS A 122 5.32 0.39 7.82
C LYS A 122 4.12 0.33 8.75
N ARG A 123 3.99 1.31 9.65
CA ARG A 123 2.77 1.46 10.47
C ARG A 123 1.61 1.99 9.63
N VAL A 124 0.40 1.94 10.18
CA VAL A 124 -0.78 2.62 9.62
C VAL A 124 -0.41 4.06 9.28
N SER A 125 -0.65 4.45 8.02
CA SER A 125 -0.47 5.84 7.59
C SER A 125 -1.58 6.72 8.16
N LEU A 126 -1.21 7.90 8.63
CA LEU A 126 -2.13 8.92 9.07
C LEU A 126 -2.15 10.07 8.06
N PRO A 127 -3.33 10.62 7.70
CA PRO A 127 -3.42 11.79 6.85
C PRO A 127 -2.84 13.01 7.58
N THR A 128 -2.14 13.88 6.86
CA THR A 128 -1.67 15.16 7.40
C THR A 128 -2.72 16.25 7.21
N PRO A 129 -2.90 17.19 8.14
CA PRO A 129 -3.64 18.43 7.87
C PRO A 129 -2.73 19.45 7.12
N PRO A 130 -3.19 20.10 6.04
CA PRO A 130 -4.46 19.89 5.35
C PRO A 130 -4.46 18.55 4.59
N SER A 131 -5.60 17.86 4.60
CA SER A 131 -5.77 16.52 4.01
C SER A 131 -5.55 16.50 2.50
N GLU A 132 -5.73 17.66 1.87
CA GLU A 132 -5.51 17.89 0.47
C GLU A 132 -4.92 19.28 0.25
N CYS A 133 -4.04 19.39 -0.73
CA CYS A 133 -3.49 20.67 -1.16
C CYS A 133 -3.41 20.66 -2.69
N ALA A 134 -3.87 21.75 -3.31
CA ALA A 134 -3.60 22.04 -4.70
C ALA A 134 -2.52 23.14 -4.73
N PRO A 135 -1.27 22.81 -5.11
CA PRO A 135 -0.21 23.80 -5.20
C PRO A 135 -0.64 24.94 -6.13
N GLY A 136 -0.57 26.16 -5.62
CA GLY A 136 -0.78 27.36 -6.41
C GLY A 136 0.45 27.64 -7.27
N GLY A 137 0.21 28.06 -8.51
CA GLY A 137 1.23 28.57 -9.41
C GLY A 137 0.86 29.98 -9.84
N VAL A 138 1.87 30.75 -10.26
CA VAL A 138 1.61 32.02 -10.94
C VAL A 138 0.86 31.67 -12.23
N PRO A 139 -0.34 32.24 -12.51
CA PRO A 139 -1.04 32.01 -13.76
C PRO A 139 -0.08 32.23 -14.94
N GLY A 140 -0.06 31.27 -15.87
CA GLY A 140 0.79 31.37 -17.05
C GLY A 140 0.51 32.67 -17.81
N GLN A 141 1.52 33.15 -18.55
CA GLN A 141 1.38 34.37 -19.34
C GLN A 141 0.16 34.25 -20.26
N VAL A 142 -0.79 35.17 -20.11
CA VAL A 142 -2.00 35.20 -20.93
C VAL A 142 -1.57 35.25 -22.39
N LYS A 143 -2.13 34.38 -23.26
CA LYS A 143 -1.89 34.49 -24.70
C LYS A 143 -2.21 35.93 -25.11
N PRO A 144 -1.27 36.67 -25.72
CA PRO A 144 -1.52 38.05 -26.09
C PRO A 144 -2.74 38.09 -27.03
N PRO A 145 -3.67 39.05 -26.83
CA PRO A 145 -4.81 39.19 -27.72
C PRO A 145 -4.30 39.41 -29.14
N PHE A 146 -4.81 38.64 -30.11
CA PHE A 146 -4.61 38.95 -31.51
C PHE A 146 -5.70 39.94 -31.94
N MET A 147 -5.30 41.14 -32.33
CA MET A 147 -6.17 42.07 -33.04
C MET A 147 -5.87 41.92 -34.53
N ARG A 148 -6.83 41.45 -35.32
CA ARG A 148 -6.83 41.58 -36.77
C ARG A 148 -7.67 42.81 -37.12
N ALA A 149 -7.15 43.69 -37.97
CA ALA A 149 -7.98 44.76 -38.53
C ALA A 149 -9.15 44.12 -39.28
N PHE A 150 -10.37 44.55 -38.97
CA PHE A 150 -11.54 44.18 -39.76
C PHE A 150 -11.50 45.02 -41.03
N ASP A 151 -10.86 44.50 -42.09
CA ASP A 151 -11.10 45.00 -43.44
C ASP A 151 -12.38 44.35 -43.98
N ASN A 152 -13.17 45.12 -44.72
CA ASN A 152 -14.43 44.64 -45.28
C ASN A 152 -14.19 43.86 -46.60
N GLU A 153 -12.94 43.47 -46.89
CA GLU A 153 -12.52 42.99 -48.22
C GLU A 153 -11.84 41.62 -48.23
N THR A 154 -11.52 41.02 -47.06
CA THR A 154 -11.00 39.64 -47.01
C THR A 154 -11.73 38.77 -45.98
N VAL A 155 -12.92 38.31 -46.39
CA VAL A 155 -13.53 37.08 -45.87
C VAL A 155 -13.05 35.92 -46.74
N LEU A 156 -12.06 35.17 -46.26
CA LEU A 156 -11.78 33.78 -46.65
C LEU A 156 -11.37 32.99 -45.42
#